data_AF-A0A168Q2K1-F1
#
_entry.id   AF-A0A168Q2K1-F1
#
_cell.length_a   1.000
_cell.length_b   1.000
_cell.length_c   1.000
_cell.angle_alpha   90.00
_cell.angle_beta   90.00
_cell.angle_gamma   90.00
#
_symmetry.space_group_name_H-M   'P 1'
#
loop_
_entity.id
_entity.type
_entity.pdbx_description
1 polymer ?
#
loop_
_entity_poly.entity_id
_entity_poly.type
_entity_poly.pdbx_seq_one_letter_code
_entity_poly.pdbx_strand_id
1 'polypeptide(L)'
;MEEEIEAIVDYPADHIFITGLPSNLAAKKRMNRLFRSEPWLEMEAVKKNQVYIIDKPDLFYGYDPLSSQGQLHELMRLLTLQN
;
A
#
# COMPACT_ATOMS: atom_id res chain seq x y z
N MET A 1 -15.75 -5.50 -3.63
CA MET A 1 -15.45 -6.94 -3.49
C MET A 1 -13.99 -7.01 -3.10
N GLU A 2 -13.56 -8.02 -2.35
CA GLU A 2 -12.12 -8.26 -2.15
C GLU A 2 -11.53 -8.68 -3.51
N GLU A 3 -10.40 -8.09 -3.88
CA GLU A 3 -9.70 -8.36 -5.13
C GLU A 3 -8.36 -9.03 -4.85
N GLU A 4 -7.88 -9.81 -5.83
CA GLU A 4 -6.55 -10.39 -5.78
C GLU A 4 -5.48 -9.30 -5.92
N ILE A 5 -4.33 -9.45 -5.25
CA ILE A 5 -3.29 -8.39 -5.20
C ILE A 5 -2.78 -8.00 -6.59
N GLU A 6 -2.75 -8.92 -7.55
CA GLU A 6 -2.32 -8.66 -8.91
C GLU A 6 -3.24 -7.69 -9.67
N ALA A 7 -4.51 -7.57 -9.27
CA ALA A 7 -5.44 -6.61 -9.87
C ALA A 7 -5.05 -5.15 -9.59
N ILE A 8 -4.14 -4.89 -8.65
CA ILE A 8 -3.70 -3.52 -8.32
C ILE A 8 -3.20 -2.72 -9.53
N VAL A 9 -2.65 -3.40 -10.55
CA VAL A 9 -2.14 -2.77 -11.77
C VAL A 9 -3.24 -2.17 -12.65
N ASP A 10 -4.49 -2.62 -12.46
CA ASP A 10 -5.67 -2.10 -13.13
C ASP A 10 -6.25 -0.85 -12.44
N TYR A 11 -5.70 -0.47 -11.28
CA TYR A 11 -6.08 0.71 -10.50
C TYR A 11 -4.95 1.76 -10.52
N PRO A 12 -4.88 2.61 -11.57
CA PRO A 12 -3.85 3.64 -11.65
C PRO A 12 -3.97 4.62 -10.49
N ALA A 13 -2.84 4.90 -9.83
CA ALA A 13 -2.75 5.80 -8.69
C ALA A 13 -1.40 6.54 -8.69
N ASP A 14 -1.39 7.78 -8.18
CA ASP A 14 -0.16 8.54 -7.95
C ASP A 14 0.58 8.05 -6.68
N HIS A 15 -0.18 7.67 -5.65
CA HIS A 15 0.37 7.16 -4.38
C HIS A 15 -0.30 5.84 -4.01
N ILE A 16 0.49 4.88 -3.54
CA ILE A 16 0.01 3.58 -3.04
C ILE A 16 0.45 3.40 -1.60
N PHE A 17 -0.49 3.14 -0.69
CA PHE A 17 -0.22 2.86 0.72
C PHE A 17 -0.52 1.39 1.01
N ILE A 18 0.50 0.63 1.41
CA ILE A 18 0.38 -0.77 1.80
C ILE A 18 0.31 -0.80 3.33
N THR A 19 -0.91 -0.95 3.85
CA THR A 19 -1.20 -0.84 5.29
C THR A 19 -0.93 -2.13 6.06
N GLY A 20 -0.86 -3.27 5.39
CA GLY A 20 -0.52 -4.55 5.99
C GLY A 20 0.16 -5.49 5.01
N LEU A 21 1.13 -6.25 5.50
CA LEU A 21 1.79 -7.29 4.71
C LEU A 21 1.20 -8.67 5.00
N PRO A 22 1.15 -9.56 3.99
CA PRO A 22 0.66 -10.92 4.20
C PRO A 22 1.54 -11.67 5.20
N SER A 23 0.92 -12.40 6.13
CA SER A 23 1.63 -13.23 7.11
C SER A 23 2.02 -14.60 6.54
N ASN A 24 1.16 -15.18 5.70
CA ASN A 24 1.36 -16.52 5.14
C ASN A 24 2.36 -16.54 3.96
N LEU A 25 3.07 -17.67 3.80
CA LEU A 25 4.16 -17.80 2.83
C LEU A 25 3.68 -17.72 1.37
N ALA A 26 2.49 -18.22 1.06
CA ALA A 26 1.96 -18.24 -0.30
C ALA A 26 1.66 -16.81 -0.79
N ALA A 27 0.99 -16.02 0.04
CA ALA A 27 0.68 -14.61 -0.23
C ALA A 27 1.96 -13.75 -0.27
N LYS A 28 2.93 -13.99 0.62
CA LYS A 28 4.27 -13.35 0.53
C LYS A 28 4.94 -13.65 -0.82
N LYS A 29 4.89 -14.89 -1.30
CA LYS A 29 5.46 -15.27 -2.60
C LYS A 29 4.73 -14.57 -3.76
N ARG A 30 3.40 -14.43 -3.68
CA ARG A 30 2.60 -13.69 -4.69
C ARG A 30 2.96 -12.21 -4.74
N MET A 31 2.94 -11.54 -3.60
CA MET A 31 3.34 -10.14 -3.48
C MET A 31 4.77 -9.91 -4.01
N ASN A 32 5.71 -10.80 -3.67
CA ASN A 32 7.08 -10.73 -4.20
C ASN A 32 7.20 -10.96 -5.71
N ARG A 33 6.26 -11.69 -6.34
CA ARG A 33 6.21 -11.83 -7.80
C ARG A 33 5.63 -10.57 -8.44
N LEU A 34 4.55 -10.04 -7.87
CA LEU A 34 3.94 -8.79 -8.31
C LEU A 34 4.96 -7.64 -8.31
N PHE A 35 5.69 -7.46 -7.21
CA PHE A 35 6.68 -6.37 -7.09
C PHE A 35 7.86 -6.47 -8.06
N ARG A 36 8.03 -7.61 -8.74
CA ARG A 36 9.04 -7.82 -9.79
C ARG A 36 8.43 -7.90 -11.19
N SER A 37 7.10 -7.83 -11.30
CA SER A 37 6.41 -7.90 -12.58
C SER A 37 6.51 -6.59 -13.34
N GLU A 38 6.60 -6.67 -14.66
CA GLU A 38 6.67 -5.50 -15.53
C GLU A 38 5.45 -4.58 -15.35
N PRO A 39 4.18 -5.05 -15.30
CA PRO A 39 3.02 -4.17 -15.10
C PRO A 39 3.09 -3.36 -13.81
N TRP A 40 3.58 -3.95 -12.71
CA TRP A 40 3.81 -3.23 -11.45
C TRP A 40 4.91 -2.18 -11.59
N LEU A 41 6.06 -2.57 -12.16
CA LEU A 41 7.20 -1.66 -12.34
C LEU A 41 6.87 -0.48 -13.26
N GLU A 42 5.90 -0.65 -14.16
CA GLU A 42 5.46 0.39 -15.07
C GLU A 42 4.46 1.38 -14.46
N MET A 43 3.90 1.12 -13.26
CA MET A 43 2.97 2.03 -12.59
C MET A 43 3.65 3.36 -12.21
N GLU A 44 2.96 4.47 -12.39
CA GLU A 44 3.47 5.81 -12.08
C GLU A 44 3.92 5.94 -10.62
N ALA A 45 3.12 5.44 -9.66
CA ALA A 45 3.49 5.44 -8.24
C ALA A 45 4.79 4.66 -7.97
N VAL A 46 5.05 3.57 -8.70
CA VAL A 46 6.28 2.77 -8.53
C VAL A 46 7.46 3.52 -9.13
N LYS A 47 7.34 4.04 -10.35
CA LYS A 47 8.39 4.82 -11.03
C LYS A 47 8.78 6.07 -10.25
N LYS A 48 7.83 6.72 -9.58
CA LYS A 48 8.05 7.94 -8.79
C LYS A 48 8.46 7.67 -7.34
N ASN A 49 8.63 6.40 -6.95
CA ASN A 49 8.92 6.01 -5.56
C ASN A 49 7.86 6.55 -4.55
N GLN A 50 6.59 6.45 -4.94
CA GLN A 50 5.39 6.87 -4.21
C GLN A 50 4.58 5.66 -3.72
N VAL A 51 5.26 4.53 -3.48
CA VAL A 51 4.70 3.37 -2.79
C VAL A 51 5.23 3.33 -1.36
N TYR A 52 4.33 3.34 -0.39
CA TYR A 52 4.66 3.41 1.03
C TYR A 52 4.21 2.15 1.75
N ILE A 53 5.14 1.44 2.38
CA ILE A 53 4.83 0.31 3.25
C ILE A 53 4.70 0.84 4.68
N ILE A 54 3.48 0.81 5.22
CA ILE A 54 3.18 1.24 6.59
C ILE A 54 3.22 0.05 7.55
N ASP A 55 2.70 -1.11 7.10
CA ASP A 55 2.63 -2.36 7.87
C ASP A 55 2.10 -2.20 9.31
N LYS A 56 1.03 -1.42 9.45
CA LYS A 56 0.26 -1.20 10.68
C LYS A 56 -1.21 -1.56 10.44
N PRO A 57 -1.54 -2.83 10.18
CA PRO A 57 -2.90 -3.23 9.81
C PRO A 57 -3.93 -2.85 10.87
N ASP A 58 -3.57 -2.94 12.16
CA ASP A 58 -4.44 -2.59 13.29
C ASP A 58 -4.87 -1.11 13.25
N LEU A 59 -3.98 -0.22 12.80
CA LEU A 59 -4.28 1.21 12.68
C LEU A 59 -5.30 1.49 11.58
N PHE A 60 -5.29 0.72 10.49
CA PHE A 60 -6.14 0.91 9.32
C PHE A 60 -7.39 0.01 9.30
N TYR A 61 -7.62 -0.76 10.37
CA TYR A 61 -8.80 -1.60 10.52
C TYR A 61 -9.97 -0.87 11.24
N GLY A 62 -9.65 0.07 12.14
CA GLY A 62 -10.64 0.85 12.90
C GLY A 62 -11.16 2.07 12.14
N TYR A 63 -12.44 2.40 12.34
CA TYR A 63 -13.08 3.61 11.80
C TYR A 63 -13.58 4.57 12.89
N ASP A 64 -13.16 4.36 14.14
CA ASP A 64 -13.46 5.28 15.23
C ASP A 64 -12.64 6.59 15.10
N PRO A 65 -13.03 7.67 15.80
CA PRO A 65 -12.33 8.95 15.70
C PRO A 65 -10.85 8.88 16.06
N LEU A 66 -10.46 8.04 17.03
CA LEU A 66 -9.06 7.91 17.44
C LEU A 66 -8.24 7.21 16.35
N SER A 67 -8.77 6.11 15.79
CA SER A 67 -8.14 5.43 14.65
C SER A 67 -8.00 6.35 13.43
N SER A 68 -9.05 7.09 13.09
CA SER A 68 -9.05 8.03 11.95
C SER A 68 -8.01 9.15 12.11
N GLN A 69 -7.86 9.69 13.32
CA GLN A 69 -6.84 10.68 13.62
C GLN A 69 -5.42 10.11 13.46
N GLY A 70 -5.20 8.87 13.93
CA GLY A 70 -3.92 8.18 13.77
C GLY A 70 -3.58 7.88 12.30
N GLN A 71 -4.57 7.41 11.53
CA GLN A 71 -4.44 7.18 10.09
C GLN A 71 -4.07 8.47 9.35
N LEU A 72 -4.80 9.56 9.62
CA LEU A 72 -4.52 10.86 9.00
C LEU A 72 -3.10 11.34 9.32
N HIS A 73 -2.67 11.20 10.58
CA HIS A 73 -1.32 11.58 10.98
C HIS A 73 -0.25 10.79 10.20
N GLU A 74 -0.43 9.47 10.05
CA GLU A 74 0.52 8.62 9.32
C GLU A 74 0.58 8.97 7.83
N LEU A 75 -0.59 9.16 7.19
CA LEU A 75 -0.67 9.56 5.79
C LEU A 75 -0.03 10.93 5.55
N MET A 76 -0.35 11.93 6.39
CA MET A 76 0.23 13.26 6.31
C MET A 76 1.75 13.26 6.49
N ARG A 77 2.26 12.44 7.42
CA ARG A 77 3.70 12.27 7.62
C ARG A 77 4.38 11.77 6.34
N LEU A 78 3.82 10.76 5.69
CA LEU A 78 4.40 10.17 4.46
C LEU A 78 4.34 11.12 3.27
N LEU A 79 3.23 11.86 3.13
CA LEU A 79 3.02 12.78 2.01
C LEU A 79 3.86 14.07 2.12
N THR A 80 4.17 14.52 3.33
CA THR A 80 4.90 15.80 3.54
C THR A 80 6.40 15.63 3.75
N LEU A 81 6.88 14.41 4.03
CA LEU A 81 8.32 14.11 4.16
C LEU A 81 9.09 14.08 2.82
N GLN A 82 8.41 14.19 1.67
CA GLN A 82 9.05 14.20 0.35
C GLN A 82 9.36 15.61 -0.19
N ASN A 83 9.28 16.65 0.64
CA ASN A 83 9.65 18.03 0.31
C ASN A 83 10.98 18.45 0.93
#